data_AF-A0A8H3VXI9-F1
#
_entry.id   AF-A0A8H3VXI9-F1
#
_cell.length_a   1.000
_cell.length_b   1.000
_cell.length_c   1.000
_cell.angle_alpha   90.00
_cell.angle_beta   90.00
_cell.angle_gamma   90.00
#
_symmetry.space_group_name_H-M   'P 1'
#
loop_
_entity.id
_entity.type
_entity.pdbx_description
1 polymer ?
#
loop_
_entity_poly.entity_id
_entity_poly.type
_entity_poly.pdbx_seq_one_letter_code
_entity_poly.pdbx_strand_id
1 'polypeptide(L)'
;MPYIVAVTPNIPPADKDDFLGHWPAIKADIAKQPGVLGVSGGEVIGENFGPVSEFKFFQTMAFASAEDEKAFADSAWAKEHFQKASAKMGAPPLIRKFQTSEFPADKPKALTQFTFLELADGSQHEGAKQAWMDLVAAIGGNSMGGASADDGPTTGLGVLGWDSRDQAIEVYKKPEVSAAWDKYKTFGKVITILTSQTALHHNLTTPSTPNFINMSSGGGSSSNNGSGSNQYGSGGYSKNDSFAWGSKGQSSSGTYIDNKGYKRNTRDDSYTYEYPPRMYNPDGSVKHS
;
A
#
# COMPACT_ATOMS: atom_id res chain seq x y z
N MET A 1 6.76 2.26 14.46
CA MET A 1 7.43 1.23 13.61
C MET A 1 6.93 1.40 12.20
N PRO A 2 7.76 1.10 11.19
CA PRO A 2 7.36 1.17 9.80
C PRO A 2 6.06 0.42 9.51
N TYR A 3 5.33 0.91 8.54
CA TYR A 3 4.01 0.41 8.21
C TYR A 3 3.87 0.23 6.70
N ILE A 4 3.38 -0.93 6.29
CA ILE A 4 3.11 -1.24 4.88
C ILE A 4 1.61 -1.48 4.70
N VAL A 5 1.05 -0.84 3.69
CA VAL A 5 -0.26 -1.20 3.15
C VAL A 5 -0.03 -1.96 1.85
N ALA A 6 -0.45 -3.23 1.81
CA ALA A 6 -0.48 -4.06 0.63
C ALA A 6 -1.87 -3.96 -0.01
N VAL A 7 -1.93 -3.66 -1.31
CA VAL A 7 -3.19 -3.53 -2.05
C VAL A 7 -3.15 -4.40 -3.29
N THR A 8 -4.16 -5.24 -3.44
CA THR A 8 -4.45 -6.00 -4.66
C THR A 8 -5.72 -5.43 -5.29
N PRO A 9 -5.60 -4.50 -6.25
CA PRO A 9 -6.78 -3.95 -6.92
C PRO A 9 -7.46 -5.00 -7.79
N ASN A 10 -8.78 -4.90 -7.90
CA ASN A 10 -9.57 -5.75 -8.81
C ASN A 10 -9.76 -5.02 -10.14
N ILE A 11 -8.76 -5.12 -11.01
CA ILE A 11 -8.76 -4.50 -12.34
C ILE A 11 -9.36 -5.50 -13.35
N PRO A 12 -10.46 -5.14 -14.04
CA PRO A 12 -11.00 -5.98 -15.09
C PRO A 12 -9.95 -6.27 -16.18
N PRO A 13 -9.90 -7.49 -16.75
CA PRO A 13 -8.93 -7.83 -17.79
C PRO A 13 -8.97 -6.88 -19.01
N ALA A 14 -10.14 -6.35 -19.34
CA ALA A 14 -10.33 -5.40 -20.43
C ALA A 14 -9.63 -4.04 -20.19
N ASP A 15 -9.38 -3.68 -18.92
CA ASP A 15 -8.78 -2.41 -18.52
C ASP A 15 -7.28 -2.53 -18.22
N LYS A 16 -6.67 -3.70 -18.46
CA LYS A 16 -5.26 -3.98 -18.16
C LYS A 16 -4.32 -2.91 -18.74
N ASP A 17 -4.36 -2.73 -20.06
CA ASP A 17 -3.37 -1.89 -20.75
C ASP A 17 -3.54 -0.40 -20.40
N ASP A 18 -4.78 0.06 -20.21
CA ASP A 18 -5.10 1.40 -19.74
C ASP A 18 -4.56 1.63 -18.32
N PHE A 19 -4.83 0.69 -17.40
CA PHE A 19 -4.35 0.76 -16.03
C PHE A 19 -2.82 0.79 -15.97
N LEU A 20 -2.15 -0.10 -16.72
CA LEU A 20 -0.68 -0.15 -16.75
C LEU A 20 -0.07 1.11 -17.38
N GLY A 21 -0.72 1.67 -18.40
CA GLY A 21 -0.31 2.95 -19.01
C GLY A 21 -0.40 4.12 -18.03
N HIS A 22 -1.37 4.11 -17.11
CA HIS A 22 -1.57 5.15 -16.10
C HIS A 22 -0.81 4.91 -14.79
N TRP A 23 -0.39 3.68 -14.51
CA TRP A 23 0.27 3.32 -13.25
C TRP A 23 1.47 4.22 -12.88
N PRO A 24 2.39 4.59 -13.80
CA PRO A 24 3.51 5.46 -13.44
C PRO A 24 3.07 6.84 -12.88
N ALA A 25 2.01 7.41 -13.43
CA ALA A 25 1.46 8.68 -12.96
C ALA A 25 0.76 8.51 -11.59
N ILE A 26 -0.05 7.46 -11.45
CA ILE A 26 -0.72 7.11 -10.18
C ILE A 26 0.31 6.92 -9.06
N LYS A 27 1.37 6.13 -9.33
CA LYS A 27 2.49 5.91 -8.40
C LYS A 27 3.13 7.22 -7.98
N ALA A 28 3.43 8.10 -8.94
CA ALA A 28 4.06 9.39 -8.68
C ALA A 28 3.17 10.33 -7.85
N ASP A 29 1.87 10.30 -8.06
CA ASP A 29 0.94 11.15 -7.32
C ASP A 29 0.68 10.65 -5.90
N ILE A 30 0.63 9.34 -5.67
CA ILE A 30 0.60 8.75 -4.32
C ILE A 30 1.90 9.10 -3.58
N ALA A 31 3.06 8.99 -4.24
CA ALA A 31 4.35 9.26 -3.62
C ALA A 31 4.57 10.73 -3.19
N LYS A 32 3.77 11.67 -3.74
CA LYS A 32 3.78 13.09 -3.31
C LYS A 32 2.91 13.35 -2.08
N GLN A 33 2.09 12.39 -1.65
CA GLN A 33 1.17 12.62 -0.55
C GLN A 33 1.91 12.67 0.79
N PRO A 34 1.53 13.57 1.71
CA PRO A 34 2.12 13.62 3.04
C PRO A 34 2.07 12.27 3.76
N GLY A 35 3.17 11.89 4.42
CA GLY A 35 3.29 10.64 5.19
C GLY A 35 3.69 9.41 4.36
N VAL A 36 3.58 9.46 3.02
CA VAL A 36 4.00 8.36 2.14
C VAL A 36 5.52 8.37 1.98
N LEU A 37 6.20 7.31 2.43
CA LEU A 37 7.64 7.13 2.29
C LEU A 37 8.04 6.47 0.97
N GLY A 38 7.13 5.70 0.38
CA GLY A 38 7.40 4.95 -0.83
C GLY A 38 6.17 4.25 -1.36
N VAL A 39 6.13 4.10 -2.68
CA VAL A 39 5.09 3.35 -3.38
C VAL A 39 5.80 2.40 -4.31
N SER A 40 5.30 1.17 -4.41
CA SER A 40 5.73 0.22 -5.42
C SER A 40 4.55 -0.58 -5.91
N GLY A 41 4.68 -1.16 -7.10
CA GLY A 41 3.66 -2.01 -7.67
C GLY A 41 4.06 -2.50 -9.05
N GLY A 42 3.44 -3.60 -9.44
CA GLY A 42 3.73 -4.27 -10.69
C GLY A 42 2.78 -5.43 -10.95
N GLU A 43 2.85 -5.96 -12.17
CA GLU A 43 2.14 -7.18 -12.54
C GLU A 43 2.59 -8.35 -11.66
N VAL A 44 1.63 -9.16 -11.24
CA VAL A 44 1.91 -10.45 -10.63
C VAL A 44 2.22 -11.43 -11.76
N ILE A 45 3.46 -11.92 -11.77
CA ILE A 45 3.98 -12.81 -12.82
C ILE A 45 4.09 -14.26 -12.34
N GLY A 46 3.88 -14.50 -11.05
CA GLY A 46 3.78 -15.85 -10.50
C GLY A 46 2.98 -15.89 -9.20
N GLU A 47 2.32 -17.02 -8.97
CA GLU A 47 1.57 -17.32 -7.74
C GLU A 47 1.95 -18.73 -7.28
N ASN A 48 2.37 -18.86 -6.03
CA ASN A 48 2.86 -20.13 -5.44
C ASN A 48 3.89 -20.84 -6.34
N PHE A 49 4.79 -20.06 -6.94
CA PHE A 49 5.81 -20.46 -7.90
C PHE A 49 5.30 -20.96 -9.27
N GLY A 50 3.98 -21.06 -9.46
CA GLY A 50 3.32 -21.29 -10.75
C GLY A 50 3.15 -20.00 -11.57
N PRO A 51 2.86 -20.10 -12.88
CA PRO A 51 2.46 -18.95 -13.68
C PRO A 51 1.06 -18.47 -13.27
N VAL A 52 0.78 -17.19 -13.43
CA VAL A 52 -0.58 -16.66 -13.23
C VAL A 52 -1.40 -16.86 -14.51
N SER A 53 -2.65 -17.28 -14.37
CA SER A 53 -3.57 -17.53 -15.49
C SER A 53 -4.30 -16.27 -15.98
N GLU A 54 -4.35 -15.23 -15.14
CA GLU A 54 -5.12 -14.01 -15.38
C GLU A 54 -4.30 -12.79 -14.95
N PHE A 55 -4.64 -11.62 -15.49
CA PHE A 55 -4.01 -10.37 -15.06
C PHE A 55 -4.28 -10.12 -13.57
N LYS A 56 -3.21 -9.91 -12.81
CA LYS A 56 -3.27 -9.47 -11.43
C LYS A 56 -2.22 -8.39 -11.23
N PHE A 57 -2.57 -7.40 -10.42
CA PHE A 57 -1.67 -6.32 -10.05
C PHE A 57 -1.52 -6.29 -8.54
N PHE A 58 -0.32 -5.97 -8.06
CA PHE A 58 -0.05 -5.83 -6.65
C PHE A 58 0.76 -4.57 -6.40
N GLN A 59 0.37 -3.80 -5.39
CA GLN A 59 1.09 -2.61 -4.95
C GLN A 59 1.29 -2.58 -3.44
N THR A 60 2.30 -1.82 -3.02
CA THR A 60 2.58 -1.49 -1.64
C THR A 60 2.74 0.01 -1.47
N MET A 61 2.30 0.51 -0.31
CA MET A 61 2.58 1.86 0.17
C MET A 61 3.26 1.76 1.53
N ALA A 62 4.38 2.46 1.69
CA ALA A 62 5.18 2.48 2.90
C ALA A 62 4.98 3.80 3.66
N PHE A 63 4.88 3.70 4.97
CA PHE A 63 4.71 4.82 5.90
C PHE A 63 5.69 4.66 7.07
N ALA A 64 6.04 5.75 7.75
CA ALA A 64 6.92 5.68 8.92
C ALA A 64 6.20 5.09 10.14
N SER A 65 4.87 5.25 10.18
CA SER A 65 4.02 4.86 11.30
C SER A 65 2.58 4.53 10.85
N ALA A 66 1.80 3.95 11.77
CA ALA A 66 0.37 3.71 11.54
C ALA A 66 -0.42 5.04 11.56
N GLU A 67 0.06 6.03 12.30
CA GLU A 67 -0.52 7.36 12.37
C GLU A 67 -0.40 8.10 11.03
N ASP A 68 0.74 7.97 10.35
CA ASP A 68 0.96 8.54 9.01
C ASP A 68 0.06 7.86 7.97
N GLU A 69 -0.08 6.53 8.04
CA GLU A 69 -1.02 5.79 7.19
C GLU A 69 -2.45 6.25 7.42
N LYS A 70 -2.85 6.40 8.68
CA LYS A 70 -4.20 6.87 9.03
C LYS A 70 -4.44 8.29 8.53
N ALA A 71 -3.48 9.20 8.70
CA ALA A 71 -3.58 10.57 8.19
C ALA A 71 -3.71 10.60 6.66
N PHE A 72 -2.96 9.75 5.95
CA PHE A 72 -3.09 9.58 4.51
C PHE A 72 -4.48 9.05 4.13
N ALA A 73 -4.93 7.96 4.75
CA ALA A 73 -6.22 7.34 4.48
C ALA A 73 -7.41 8.29 4.76
N ASP A 74 -7.26 9.15 5.77
CA ASP A 74 -8.27 10.14 6.14
C ASP A 74 -8.24 11.42 5.29
N SER A 75 -7.21 11.60 4.45
CA SER A 75 -7.07 12.78 3.59
C SER A 75 -8.19 12.89 2.55
N ALA A 76 -8.53 14.13 2.18
CA ALA A 76 -9.48 14.38 1.09
C ALA A 76 -9.01 13.75 -0.22
N TRP A 77 -7.71 13.78 -0.48
CA TRP A 77 -7.09 13.18 -1.66
C TRP A 77 -7.36 11.66 -1.72
N ALA A 78 -7.07 10.92 -0.64
CA ALA A 78 -7.24 9.47 -0.62
C ALA A 78 -8.72 9.07 -0.75
N LYS A 79 -9.62 9.77 -0.06
CA LYS A 79 -11.07 9.54 -0.14
C LYS A 79 -11.61 9.76 -1.54
N GLU A 80 -11.21 10.85 -2.20
CA GLU A 80 -11.62 11.15 -3.58
C GLU A 80 -11.07 10.13 -4.57
N HIS A 81 -9.79 9.75 -4.46
CA HIS A 81 -9.17 8.79 -5.37
C HIS A 81 -9.73 7.37 -5.19
N PHE A 82 -10.02 6.96 -3.94
CA PHE A 82 -10.69 5.69 -3.68
C PHE A 82 -12.09 5.65 -4.29
N GLN A 83 -12.87 6.74 -4.19
CA GLN A 83 -14.18 6.83 -4.82
C GLN A 83 -14.10 6.73 -6.35
N LYS A 84 -13.15 7.44 -6.98
CA LYS A 84 -12.92 7.37 -8.42
C LYS A 84 -12.50 5.98 -8.88
N ALA A 85 -11.60 5.34 -8.14
CA ALA A 85 -11.17 3.98 -8.45
C ALA A 85 -12.33 2.98 -8.29
N SER A 86 -13.11 3.10 -7.22
CA SER A 86 -14.24 2.20 -6.94
C SER A 86 -15.34 2.26 -8.00
N ALA A 87 -15.49 3.39 -8.69
CA ALA A 87 -16.43 3.51 -9.82
C ALA A 87 -15.99 2.71 -11.07
N LYS A 88 -14.72 2.31 -11.15
CA LYS A 88 -14.14 1.58 -12.29
C LYS A 88 -13.79 0.12 -11.97
N MET A 89 -13.63 -0.22 -10.68
CA MET A 89 -13.27 -1.58 -10.27
C MET A 89 -14.49 -2.51 -10.27
N GLY A 90 -14.29 -3.77 -10.66
CA GLY A 90 -15.35 -4.79 -10.63
C GLY A 90 -15.75 -5.19 -9.20
N ALA A 91 -14.82 -5.10 -8.24
CA ALA A 91 -15.07 -5.25 -6.81
C ALA A 91 -14.08 -4.38 -6.00
N PRO A 92 -14.33 -4.14 -4.70
CA PRO A 92 -13.36 -3.45 -3.85
C PRO A 92 -11.98 -4.13 -3.86
N PRO A 93 -10.89 -3.36 -3.72
CA PRO A 93 -9.55 -3.91 -3.67
C PRO A 93 -9.35 -4.70 -2.38
N LEU A 94 -8.55 -5.76 -2.42
CA LEU A 94 -8.07 -6.40 -1.20
C LEU A 94 -6.96 -5.54 -0.60
N ILE A 95 -7.18 -5.03 0.60
CA ILE A 95 -6.22 -4.22 1.36
C ILE A 95 -5.82 -5.01 2.60
N ARG A 96 -4.52 -5.09 2.86
CA ARG A 96 -3.95 -5.65 4.09
C ARG A 96 -2.92 -4.69 4.65
N LYS A 97 -2.91 -4.52 5.97
CA LYS A 97 -2.01 -3.58 6.63
C LYS A 97 -1.05 -4.30 7.57
N PHE A 98 0.21 -3.91 7.53
CA PHE A 98 1.27 -4.59 8.27
C PHE A 98 2.14 -3.60 9.01
N GLN A 99 2.40 -3.90 10.28
CA GLN A 99 3.50 -3.29 11.00
C GLN A 99 4.75 -4.13 10.75
N THR A 100 5.84 -3.50 10.30
CA THR A 100 7.02 -4.21 9.81
C THR A 100 8.27 -3.86 10.61
N SER A 101 9.29 -4.70 10.46
CA SER A 101 10.66 -4.32 10.79
C SER A 101 11.14 -3.15 9.91
N GLU A 102 12.34 -2.65 10.17
CA GLU A 102 13.00 -1.67 9.29
C GLU A 102 13.06 -2.18 7.84
N PHE A 103 12.95 -1.23 6.90
CA PHE A 103 13.06 -1.52 5.48
C PHE A 103 14.49 -1.96 5.14
N PRO A 104 14.70 -2.97 4.28
CA PRO A 104 16.03 -3.40 3.88
C PRO A 104 16.80 -2.24 3.20
N ALA A 105 18.07 -2.06 3.56
CA ALA A 105 18.94 -1.04 2.96
C ALA A 105 19.44 -1.43 1.55
N ASP A 106 19.32 -2.70 1.18
CA ASP A 106 19.83 -3.23 -0.09
C ASP A 106 19.00 -2.75 -1.28
N LYS A 107 19.67 -2.66 -2.44
CA LYS A 107 18.97 -2.39 -3.70
C LYS A 107 17.95 -3.52 -3.98
N PRO A 108 16.72 -3.18 -4.39
CA PRO A 108 15.74 -4.18 -4.75
C PRO A 108 16.22 -5.01 -5.93
N LYS A 109 15.95 -6.32 -5.86
CA LYS A 109 16.19 -7.27 -6.94
C LYS A 109 15.19 -7.09 -8.08
N ALA A 110 15.43 -7.76 -9.20
CA ALA A 110 14.59 -7.64 -10.40
C ALA A 110 13.13 -8.03 -10.14
N LEU A 111 12.91 -9.04 -9.31
CA LEU A 111 11.60 -9.51 -8.89
C LEU A 111 11.48 -9.42 -7.37
N THR A 112 10.27 -9.10 -6.90
CA THR A 112 9.95 -9.10 -5.46
C THR A 112 8.88 -10.14 -5.18
N GLN A 113 9.18 -11.03 -4.25
CA GLN A 113 8.25 -12.01 -3.70
C GLN A 113 7.59 -11.45 -2.45
N PHE A 114 6.27 -11.54 -2.40
CA PHE A 114 5.48 -11.31 -1.18
C PHE A 114 4.84 -12.62 -0.76
N THR A 115 5.08 -13.03 0.47
CA THR A 115 4.46 -14.20 1.10
C THR A 115 3.53 -13.72 2.19
N PHE A 116 2.29 -14.19 2.16
CA PHE A 116 1.27 -13.95 3.17
C PHE A 116 0.94 -15.27 3.86
N LEU A 117 1.02 -15.30 5.18
CA LEU A 117 0.59 -16.42 6.00
C LEU A 117 -0.60 -15.98 6.85
N GLU A 118 -1.78 -16.46 6.53
CA GLU A 118 -2.94 -16.36 7.41
C GLU A 118 -2.86 -17.47 8.45
N LEU A 119 -2.64 -17.10 9.72
CA LEU A 119 -2.46 -18.08 10.80
C LEU A 119 -3.76 -18.83 11.08
N ALA A 120 -3.66 -20.14 11.26
CA ALA A 120 -4.78 -20.95 11.74
C ALA A 120 -5.07 -20.68 13.23
N ASP A 121 -4.04 -20.30 13.99
CA ASP A 121 -4.11 -19.93 15.41
C ASP A 121 -3.19 -18.72 15.67
N GLY A 122 -3.78 -17.59 16.04
CA GLY A 122 -3.06 -16.34 16.32
C GLY A 122 -2.06 -16.45 17.47
N SER A 123 -2.20 -17.43 18.37
CA SER A 123 -1.25 -17.67 19.46
C SER A 123 0.11 -18.18 18.97
N GLN A 124 0.17 -18.71 17.73
CA GLN A 124 1.38 -19.28 17.14
C GLN A 124 2.24 -18.26 16.39
N HIS A 125 1.96 -16.96 16.53
CA HIS A 125 2.67 -15.88 15.84
C HIS A 125 4.20 -15.98 15.95
N GLU A 126 4.73 -16.15 17.17
CA GLU A 126 6.19 -16.24 17.37
C GLU A 126 6.79 -17.50 16.75
N GLY A 127 6.05 -18.62 16.77
CA GLY A 127 6.47 -19.86 16.12
C GLY A 127 6.52 -19.72 14.59
N ALA A 128 5.50 -19.10 14.00
CA ALA A 128 5.44 -18.81 12.58
C ALA A 128 6.54 -17.83 12.14
N LYS A 129 6.79 -16.80 12.93
CA LYS A 129 7.88 -15.85 12.72
C LYS A 129 9.24 -16.54 12.74
N GLN A 130 9.50 -17.42 13.71
CA GLN A 130 10.75 -18.17 13.75
C GLN A 130 10.88 -19.10 12.52
N ALA A 131 9.81 -19.78 12.12
CA ALA A 131 9.82 -20.63 10.91
C ALA A 131 10.08 -19.82 9.63
N TRP A 132 9.60 -18.57 9.55
CA TRP A 132 9.97 -17.66 8.46
C TRP A 132 11.46 -17.33 8.49
N MET A 133 12.02 -16.99 9.65
CA MET A 133 13.45 -16.69 9.77
C MET A 133 14.33 -17.91 9.43
N ASP A 134 13.93 -19.11 9.84
CA ASP A 134 14.61 -20.37 9.49
C ASP A 134 14.62 -20.56 7.96
N LEU A 135 13.49 -20.29 7.29
CA LEU A 135 13.38 -20.35 5.83
C LEU A 135 14.29 -19.32 5.14
N VAL A 136 14.28 -18.07 5.61
CA VAL A 136 15.13 -17.00 5.07
C VAL A 136 16.61 -17.35 5.21
N ALA A 137 17.01 -17.92 6.35
CA ALA A 137 18.37 -18.40 6.58
C ALA A 137 18.75 -19.55 5.63
N ALA A 138 17.85 -20.50 5.39
CA ALA A 138 18.08 -21.59 4.43
C ALA A 138 18.20 -21.09 2.98
N ILE A 139 17.47 -20.03 2.63
CA ILE A 139 17.56 -19.35 1.33
C ILE A 139 18.90 -18.59 1.19
N GLY A 140 19.45 -18.08 2.30
CA GLY A 140 20.67 -17.26 2.31
C GLY A 140 20.43 -15.81 1.87
N GLY A 141 19.20 -15.32 1.99
CA GLY A 141 18.80 -13.98 1.58
C GLY A 141 18.51 -13.04 2.76
N ASN A 142 18.34 -11.76 2.45
CA ASN A 142 17.76 -10.78 3.37
C ASN A 142 16.24 -10.76 3.19
N SER A 143 15.51 -10.65 4.29
CA SER A 143 14.05 -10.56 4.27
C SER A 143 13.57 -9.39 5.13
N MET A 144 12.46 -8.81 4.69
CA MET A 144 11.63 -7.96 5.53
C MET A 144 10.40 -8.76 5.96
N GLY A 145 10.01 -8.60 7.23
CA GLY A 145 8.84 -9.25 7.80
C GLY A 145 7.88 -8.24 8.44
N GLY A 146 6.62 -8.63 8.55
CA GLY A 146 5.61 -7.86 9.26
C GLY A 146 4.47 -8.71 9.79
N ALA A 147 3.71 -8.13 10.71
CA ALA A 147 2.49 -8.71 11.25
C ALA A 147 1.30 -7.81 10.90
N SER A 148 0.13 -8.41 10.69
CA SER A 148 -1.12 -7.68 10.47
C SER A 148 -1.35 -6.69 11.59
N ALA A 149 -1.75 -5.48 11.22
CA ALA A 149 -1.96 -4.36 12.15
C ALA A 149 -3.43 -3.90 12.21
N ASP A 150 -4.33 -4.66 11.60
CA ASP A 150 -5.78 -4.49 11.62
C ASP A 150 -6.45 -5.59 12.46
N ASP A 151 -7.73 -5.38 12.79
CA ASP A 151 -8.55 -6.33 13.57
C ASP A 151 -8.95 -7.59 12.76
N GLY A 152 -8.29 -7.83 11.62
CA GLY A 152 -8.53 -8.97 10.73
C GLY A 152 -7.82 -10.25 11.16
N PRO A 153 -7.85 -11.30 10.31
CA PRO A 153 -7.09 -12.52 10.56
C PRO A 153 -5.61 -12.22 10.79
N THR A 154 -5.01 -12.82 11.82
CA THR A 154 -3.58 -12.64 12.10
C THR A 154 -2.76 -13.12 10.91
N THR A 155 -2.17 -12.17 10.19
CA THR A 155 -1.48 -12.43 8.93
C THR A 155 -0.02 -12.01 9.03
N GLY A 156 0.89 -12.93 8.75
CA GLY A 156 2.30 -12.63 8.55
C GLY A 156 2.58 -12.14 7.13
N LEU A 157 3.46 -11.15 7.00
CA LEU A 157 4.04 -10.71 5.74
C LEU A 157 5.53 -11.10 5.71
N GLY A 158 5.96 -11.73 4.63
CA GLY A 158 7.36 -11.97 4.32
C GLY A 158 7.71 -11.42 2.93
N VAL A 159 8.85 -10.76 2.80
CA VAL A 159 9.32 -10.19 1.53
C VAL A 159 10.72 -10.67 1.21
N LEU A 160 10.93 -11.11 -0.04
CA LEU A 160 12.20 -11.59 -0.58
C LEU A 160 12.44 -11.03 -1.98
N GLY A 161 13.70 -10.86 -2.36
CA GLY A 161 14.11 -10.41 -3.69
C GLY A 161 14.75 -11.52 -4.52
N TRP A 162 14.47 -11.55 -5.82
CA TRP A 162 15.00 -12.54 -6.77
C TRP A 162 15.49 -11.89 -8.06
N ASP A 163 16.56 -12.44 -8.63
CA ASP A 163 17.07 -12.03 -9.94
C ASP A 163 16.18 -12.58 -11.08
N SER A 164 15.57 -13.76 -10.89
CA SER A 164 14.63 -14.35 -11.83
C SER A 164 13.65 -15.33 -11.17
N ARG A 165 12.56 -15.67 -11.87
CA ARG A 165 11.60 -16.68 -11.40
C ARG A 165 12.25 -18.07 -11.32
N ASP A 166 13.09 -18.42 -12.28
CA ASP A 166 13.79 -19.71 -12.30
C ASP A 166 14.74 -19.86 -11.12
N GLN A 167 15.46 -18.77 -10.78
CA GLN A 167 16.31 -18.75 -9.58
C GLN A 167 15.48 -19.04 -8.32
N ALA A 168 14.33 -18.39 -8.16
CA ALA A 168 13.44 -18.64 -7.02
C ALA A 168 13.00 -20.11 -6.96
N ILE A 169 12.53 -20.66 -8.09
CA ILE A 169 12.09 -22.07 -8.18
C ILE A 169 13.22 -23.02 -7.80
N GLU A 170 14.42 -22.85 -8.35
CA GLU A 170 15.55 -23.72 -8.06
C GLU A 170 16.01 -23.64 -6.59
N VAL A 171 15.95 -22.46 -5.98
CA VAL A 171 16.26 -22.32 -4.55
C VAL A 171 15.23 -23.05 -3.68
N TYR A 172 13.94 -22.94 -3.98
CA TYR A 172 12.90 -23.65 -3.22
C TYR A 172 12.90 -25.18 -3.40
N LYS A 173 13.57 -25.71 -4.43
CA LYS A 173 13.78 -27.16 -4.61
C LYS A 173 14.88 -27.75 -3.74
N LYS A 174 15.75 -26.91 -3.14
CA LYS A 174 16.82 -27.42 -2.26
C LYS A 174 16.21 -28.11 -1.04
N PRO A 175 16.72 -29.27 -0.60
CA PRO A 175 16.11 -30.05 0.49
C PRO A 175 15.89 -29.25 1.77
N GLU A 176 16.87 -28.44 2.18
CA GLU A 176 16.82 -27.60 3.37
C GLU A 176 15.79 -26.47 3.27
N VAL A 177 15.64 -25.87 2.10
CA VAL A 177 14.66 -24.81 1.84
C VAL A 177 13.26 -25.41 1.77
N SER A 178 13.09 -26.54 1.08
CA SER A 178 11.80 -27.24 0.99
C SER A 178 11.31 -27.67 2.37
N ALA A 179 12.19 -28.24 3.21
CA ALA A 179 11.83 -28.65 4.57
C ALA A 179 11.43 -27.45 5.44
N ALA A 180 12.16 -26.33 5.37
CA ALA A 180 11.81 -25.11 6.08
C ALA A 180 10.48 -24.51 5.57
N TRP A 181 10.23 -24.56 4.26
CA TRP A 181 8.99 -24.12 3.65
C TRP A 181 7.80 -24.98 4.07
N ASP A 182 7.97 -26.30 4.12
CA ASP A 182 6.94 -27.24 4.58
C ASP A 182 6.59 -26.99 6.05
N LYS A 183 7.59 -26.76 6.91
CA LYS A 183 7.40 -26.34 8.30
C LYS A 183 6.65 -25.02 8.38
N TYR A 184 7.00 -24.01 7.59
CA TYR A 184 6.31 -22.72 7.61
C TYR A 184 4.82 -22.85 7.23
N LYS A 185 4.49 -23.71 6.26
CA LYS A 185 3.11 -23.98 5.85
C LYS A 185 2.26 -24.69 6.91
N THR A 186 2.85 -25.29 7.96
CA THR A 186 2.04 -25.93 9.01
C THR A 186 1.28 -24.95 9.89
N PHE A 187 1.67 -23.66 9.88
CA PHE A 187 1.06 -22.62 10.72
C PHE A 187 -0.24 -22.05 10.15
N GLY A 188 -0.57 -22.33 8.89
CA GLY A 188 -1.79 -21.83 8.29
C GLY A 188 -1.76 -21.76 6.77
N LYS A 189 -2.60 -20.90 6.21
CA LYS A 189 -2.75 -20.76 4.77
C LYS A 189 -1.71 -19.79 4.22
N VAL A 190 -0.86 -20.31 3.35
CA VAL A 190 0.20 -19.52 2.71
C VAL A 190 -0.17 -19.18 1.27
N ILE A 191 0.02 -17.92 0.91
CA ILE A 191 -0.05 -17.43 -0.48
C ILE A 191 1.24 -16.69 -0.77
N THR A 192 1.89 -17.06 -1.88
CA THR A 192 3.08 -16.35 -2.36
C THR A 192 2.80 -15.75 -3.73
N ILE A 193 3.15 -14.49 -3.91
CA ILE A 193 3.10 -13.82 -5.21
C ILE A 193 4.50 -13.32 -5.60
N LEU A 194 4.81 -13.36 -6.88
CA LEU A 194 6.02 -12.83 -7.47
C LEU A 194 5.66 -11.68 -8.40
N THR A 195 6.32 -10.55 -8.23
CA THR A 195 5.97 -9.31 -8.93
C THR A 195 7.18 -8.75 -9.67
N SER A 196 6.96 -8.27 -10.90
CA SER A 196 7.95 -7.50 -11.65
C SER A 196 7.82 -6.02 -11.27
N GLN A 197 8.30 -5.65 -10.09
CA GLN A 197 8.16 -4.28 -9.60
C GLN A 197 9.26 -3.36 -10.14
N THR A 198 8.87 -2.16 -10.58
CA THR A 198 9.76 -0.99 -10.50
C THR A 198 9.94 -0.61 -9.02
N ALA A 199 11.10 -0.96 -8.46
CA ALA A 199 11.65 -0.63 -7.13
C ALA A 199 10.82 0.30 -6.21
N LEU A 200 10.70 -0.10 -4.92
CA LEU A 200 10.55 0.82 -3.80
C LEU A 200 11.80 1.69 -3.72
N HIS A 201 11.79 2.86 -4.37
CA HIS A 201 12.83 3.86 -4.13
C HIS A 201 12.54 4.50 -2.78
N HIS A 202 13.17 3.99 -1.72
CA HIS A 202 13.33 4.76 -0.50
C HIS A 202 14.34 5.88 -0.79
N ASN A 203 13.87 7.10 -1.00
CA ASN A 203 14.71 8.27 -0.77
C ASN A 203 14.86 8.45 0.74
N LEU A 204 15.62 7.56 1.39
CA LEU A 204 16.25 7.85 2.66
C LEU A 204 17.53 8.66 2.39
N THR A 205 17.41 9.78 1.67
CA THR A 205 18.25 10.91 2.01
C THR A 205 17.67 11.45 3.30
N THR A 206 18.33 11.10 4.41
CA THR A 206 18.31 11.97 5.58
C THR A 206 18.39 13.43 5.11
N PRO A 207 17.62 14.37 5.67
CA PRO A 207 17.98 15.77 5.49
C PRO A 207 19.37 15.90 6.09
N SER A 208 20.39 15.90 5.24
CA SER A 208 21.72 16.35 5.61
C SER A 208 21.49 17.70 6.27
N THR A 209 21.83 17.75 7.55
CA THR A 209 22.15 18.94 8.36
C THR A 209 22.06 20.25 7.58
N PRO A 210 21.30 21.27 8.03
CA PRO A 210 21.34 22.56 7.38
C PRO A 210 22.79 22.98 7.26
N ASN A 211 23.23 23.19 6.02
CA ASN A 211 24.52 23.79 5.73
C ASN A 211 24.54 25.11 6.51
N PHE A 212 25.25 25.12 7.64
CA PHE A 212 25.77 26.35 8.20
C PHE A 212 26.70 26.89 7.12
N ILE A 213 26.16 27.81 6.32
CA ILE A 213 26.98 28.68 5.49
C ILE A 213 27.85 29.43 6.48
N ASN A 214 29.11 29.00 6.51
CA ASN A 214 30.22 29.66 7.14
C ASN A 214 30.30 31.08 6.55
N MET A 215 29.71 32.06 7.24
CA MET A 215 29.91 33.47 6.93
C MET A 215 31.33 33.85 7.37
N SER A 216 32.29 33.53 6.51
CA SER A 216 33.59 34.19 6.49
C SER A 216 33.41 35.57 5.85
N SER A 217 33.89 36.56 6.59
CA SER A 217 33.98 37.98 6.25
C SER A 217 34.75 38.27 4.95
N GLY A 218 34.30 39.33 4.27
CA GLY A 218 34.93 39.97 3.11
C GLY A 218 33.85 40.26 2.07
N GLY A 219 33.28 41.47 1.92
CA GLY A 219 33.91 42.78 1.96
C GLY A 219 33.95 43.33 0.54
N GLY A 220 33.08 44.31 0.21
CA GLY A 220 33.34 45.26 -0.89
C GLY A 220 32.37 45.29 -2.08
N SER A 221 31.30 46.06 -1.92
CA SER A 221 30.89 47.21 -2.76
C SER A 221 30.30 47.09 -4.19
N SER A 222 29.16 47.79 -4.31
CA SER A 222 28.72 48.73 -5.38
C SER A 222 28.04 48.16 -6.63
N SER A 223 26.69 48.20 -6.73
CA SER A 223 25.81 49.28 -7.30
C SER A 223 25.43 48.97 -8.77
N ASN A 224 24.25 49.25 -9.35
CA ASN A 224 23.19 50.20 -9.04
C ASN A 224 21.88 49.84 -9.79
N ASN A 225 20.74 50.21 -9.18
CA ASN A 225 19.43 50.65 -9.70
C ASN A 225 18.56 49.89 -10.72
N GLY A 226 17.27 49.76 -10.35
CA GLY A 226 16.12 49.55 -11.25
C GLY A 226 14.80 49.36 -10.51
N SER A 227 14.13 50.47 -10.17
CA SER A 227 12.87 50.60 -9.42
C SER A 227 11.64 49.92 -10.06
N GLY A 228 10.67 49.49 -9.25
CA GLY A 228 9.26 49.43 -9.70
C GLY A 228 8.33 48.39 -9.07
N SER A 229 7.61 48.81 -8.02
CA SER A 229 6.20 48.51 -7.67
C SER A 229 5.63 47.07 -7.64
N ASN A 230 5.05 46.76 -6.47
CA ASN A 230 4.04 45.74 -6.20
C ASN A 230 2.97 45.57 -7.29
N GLN A 231 2.63 44.32 -7.62
CA GLN A 231 1.25 43.94 -7.96
C GLN A 231 1.04 42.44 -7.77
N TYR A 232 0.06 42.10 -6.92
CA TYR A 232 -0.62 40.80 -6.89
C TYR A 232 -1.18 40.52 -8.29
N GLY A 233 -0.89 39.34 -8.85
CA GLY A 233 -1.37 38.95 -10.16
C GLY A 233 -1.25 37.46 -10.39
N SER A 234 -2.38 36.79 -10.35
CA SER A 234 -2.62 35.40 -10.76
C SER A 234 -1.92 35.04 -12.08
N GLY A 235 -1.14 33.97 -12.07
CA GLY A 235 -0.68 33.25 -13.26
C GLY A 235 -0.38 31.83 -12.81
N GLY A 236 -0.79 30.76 -13.46
CA GLY A 236 -1.51 30.59 -14.71
C GLY A 236 -1.48 29.09 -14.91
N TYR A 237 -2.60 28.41 -14.65
CA TYR A 237 -2.70 26.98 -14.92
C TYR A 237 -2.73 26.79 -16.44
N SER A 238 -1.57 26.46 -16.99
CA SER A 238 -1.40 26.02 -18.36
C SER A 238 -2.13 24.69 -18.55
N LYS A 239 -3.26 24.78 -19.27
CA LYS A 239 -3.94 23.76 -20.07
C LYS A 239 -3.27 22.37 -20.06
N ASN A 240 -3.94 21.44 -19.39
CA ASN A 240 -4.16 20.06 -19.86
C ASN A 240 -5.47 19.56 -19.24
N ASP A 241 -6.56 20.26 -19.56
CA ASP A 241 -7.92 19.78 -19.38
C ASP A 241 -8.37 19.06 -20.66
N SER A 242 -8.45 17.73 -20.58
CA SER A 242 -9.27 16.84 -21.43
C SER A 242 -9.08 15.44 -20.83
N PHE A 243 -10.06 14.73 -20.29
CA PHE A 243 -11.36 14.40 -20.90
C PHE A 243 -12.50 14.29 -19.87
N ALA A 244 -13.69 14.67 -20.36
CA ALA A 244 -14.98 14.65 -19.70
C ALA A 244 -15.55 13.24 -19.47
N TRP A 245 -16.22 13.04 -18.33
CA TRP A 245 -17.37 12.14 -18.19
C TRP A 245 -18.43 12.81 -17.29
N GLY A 246 -19.53 13.26 -17.91
CA GLY A 246 -20.81 13.54 -17.23
C GLY A 246 -21.47 12.23 -16.77
N SER A 247 -22.52 12.20 -15.94
CA SER A 247 -23.67 13.09 -15.88
C SER A 247 -24.38 13.02 -14.51
N LYS A 248 -25.29 13.97 -14.29
CA LYS A 248 -26.07 14.26 -13.08
C LYS A 248 -27.02 13.13 -12.64
N GLY A 249 -27.24 13.05 -11.32
CA GLY A 249 -28.60 12.87 -10.76
C GLY A 249 -28.88 11.57 -10.01
N GLN A 250 -28.78 11.60 -8.68
CA GLN A 250 -29.88 11.41 -7.72
C GLN A 250 -29.33 10.98 -6.36
N SER A 251 -29.45 11.87 -5.37
CA SER A 251 -29.40 11.49 -3.96
C SER A 251 -30.69 10.79 -3.59
N SER A 252 -30.58 9.57 -3.06
CA SER A 252 -31.49 9.06 -2.03
C SER A 252 -30.69 8.09 -1.16
N SER A 253 -30.27 8.57 0.00
CA SER A 253 -29.55 7.85 1.04
C SER A 253 -30.31 6.59 1.46
N GLY A 254 -29.88 5.43 0.96
CA GLY A 254 -30.50 4.15 1.25
C GLY A 254 -29.82 3.45 2.42
N THR A 255 -30.18 3.79 3.66
CA THR A 255 -29.71 3.03 4.84
C THR A 255 -30.85 2.72 5.79
N TYR A 256 -30.84 1.55 6.41
CA TYR A 256 -31.80 1.12 7.45
C TYR A 256 -31.06 0.54 8.68
N ILE A 257 -31.71 0.50 9.84
CA ILE A 257 -31.14 -0.13 11.06
C ILE A 257 -31.69 -1.56 11.17
N ASP A 258 -30.80 -2.55 11.31
CA ASP A 258 -31.21 -3.95 11.50
C ASP A 258 -31.69 -4.22 12.94
N ASN A 259 -32.25 -5.40 13.17
CA ASN A 259 -32.76 -5.81 14.49
C ASN A 259 -31.67 -5.93 15.57
N LYS A 260 -30.39 -5.88 15.17
CA LYS A 260 -29.23 -5.89 16.07
C LYS A 260 -28.70 -4.47 16.35
N GLY A 261 -29.27 -3.44 15.72
CA GLY A 261 -28.91 -2.03 15.92
C GLY A 261 -27.81 -1.54 14.99
N TYR A 262 -27.48 -2.26 13.91
CA TYR A 262 -26.47 -1.85 12.94
C TYR A 262 -27.09 -1.14 11.75
N LYS A 263 -26.41 -0.10 11.28
CA LYS A 263 -26.79 0.63 10.07
C LYS A 263 -26.31 -0.13 8.83
N ARG A 264 -27.25 -0.46 7.95
CA ARG A 264 -27.05 -1.24 6.73
C ARG A 264 -27.49 -0.46 5.51
N ASN A 265 -26.85 -0.69 4.38
CA ASN A 265 -27.21 -0.11 3.09
C ASN A 265 -28.42 -0.85 2.49
N THR A 266 -29.46 -0.14 2.06
CA THR A 266 -30.67 -0.75 1.49
C THR A 266 -30.43 -1.37 0.11
N ARG A 267 -29.33 -1.04 -0.56
CA ARG A 267 -29.03 -1.54 -1.90
C ARG A 267 -28.46 -2.96 -1.90
N ASP A 268 -27.67 -3.30 -0.90
CA ASP A 268 -26.87 -4.53 -0.87
C ASP A 268 -26.75 -5.18 0.52
N ASP A 269 -27.48 -4.65 1.52
CA ASP A 269 -27.45 -5.16 2.89
C ASP A 269 -26.06 -5.08 3.55
N SER A 270 -25.10 -4.35 2.99
CA SER A 270 -23.77 -4.19 3.57
C SER A 270 -23.80 -3.31 4.82
N TYR A 271 -22.85 -3.53 5.75
CA TYR A 271 -22.66 -2.64 6.89
C TYR A 271 -22.09 -1.30 6.42
N THR A 272 -22.66 -0.20 6.90
CA THR A 272 -22.05 1.12 6.70
C THR A 272 -20.94 1.31 7.73
N TYR A 273 -19.71 1.49 7.27
CA TYR A 273 -18.57 1.72 8.16
C TYR A 273 -18.62 3.16 8.72
N GLU A 274 -18.78 3.28 10.04
CA GLU A 274 -18.69 4.54 10.78
C GLU A 274 -17.69 4.37 11.94
N TYR A 275 -16.79 5.34 12.13
CA TYR A 275 -15.81 5.33 13.21
C TYR A 275 -15.98 6.54 14.15
N PRO A 276 -16.05 6.36 15.48
CA PRO A 276 -16.06 5.07 16.19
C PRO A 276 -17.34 4.26 15.89
N PRO A 277 -17.32 2.92 16.02
CA PRO A 277 -18.50 2.09 15.78
C PRO A 277 -19.65 2.52 16.70
N ARG A 278 -20.82 2.77 16.13
CA ARG A 278 -22.03 3.15 16.87
C ARG A 278 -23.10 2.10 16.67
N MET A 279 -23.80 1.75 17.76
CA MET A 279 -25.06 1.04 17.68
C MET A 279 -26.21 2.03 17.72
N TYR A 280 -27.31 1.70 17.06
CA TYR A 280 -28.48 2.55 16.94
C TYR A 280 -29.73 1.86 17.50
N ASN A 281 -30.66 2.66 18.01
CA ASN A 281 -32.02 2.25 18.28
C ASN A 281 -32.81 2.17 16.96
N PRO A 282 -33.95 1.46 16.91
CA PRO A 282 -34.80 1.40 15.71
C PRO A 282 -35.30 2.76 15.21
N ASP A 283 -35.33 3.78 16.08
CA ASP A 283 -35.68 5.16 15.75
C ASP A 283 -34.51 5.98 15.17
N GLY A 284 -33.33 5.37 15.02
CA GLY A 284 -32.12 6.01 14.48
C GLY A 284 -31.29 6.79 15.50
N SER A 285 -31.69 6.84 16.78
CA SER A 285 -30.85 7.41 17.85
C SER A 285 -29.67 6.50 18.20
N VAL A 286 -28.54 7.06 18.62
CA VAL A 286 -27.35 6.27 19.02
C VAL A 286 -27.60 5.63 20.38
N LYS A 287 -27.36 4.33 20.51
CA LYS A 287 -27.33 3.64 21.80
C LYS A 287 -26.10 4.11 22.58
N HIS A 288 -26.35 4.78 23.70
CA HIS A 288 -25.33 5.01 24.70
C HIS A 288 -25.16 3.74 25.54
N SER A 289 -23.93 3.24 25.59
CA SER A 289 -23.50 2.18 26.52
C SER A 289 -23.61 2.63 27.96
#